data_AF-C8NH80-F1
#
_entry.id   AF-C8NH80-F1
#
_cell.length_a   1.000
_cell.length_b   1.000
_cell.length_c   1.000
_cell.angle_alpha   90.00
_cell.angle_beta   90.00
_cell.angle_gamma   90.00
#
_symmetry.space_group_name_H-M   'P 1'
#
loop_
_entity.id
_entity.type
_entity.pdbx_description
1 polymer ?
#
loop_
_entity_poly.entity_id
_entity_poly.type
_entity_poly.pdbx_seq_one_letter_code
_entity_poly.pdbx_strand_id
1 'polypeptide(L)'
;MKPEEYSWNEWERNRYINGDVKVPSEYKIKVTDIPQKRLELEKLLEQLPHKEIARWAVENARRFIEDIENFADKESILEETLNVFQQRLEGKISAYQLCQAGFLANTLSKRSKADISKFAARVYAQAIASAHMRGHAMVSSDYAIKVIQLKDPKDLDRVRVERERQISLAQDFLKKVGY
;
A
#
# COMPACT_ATOMS: atom_id res chain seq x y z
N MET A 1 15.99 -6.85 -12.26
CA MET A 1 14.81 -6.22 -12.89
C MET A 1 15.25 -4.97 -13.63
N LYS A 2 14.66 -4.67 -14.80
CA LYS A 2 14.97 -3.43 -15.54
C LYS A 2 14.52 -2.20 -14.74
N PRO A 3 15.19 -1.05 -14.82
CA PRO A 3 14.78 0.15 -14.07
C PRO A 3 13.32 0.57 -14.32
N GLU A 4 12.81 0.40 -15.55
CA GLU A 4 11.43 0.74 -15.95
C GLU A 4 10.39 -0.21 -15.33
N GLU A 5 10.78 -1.46 -15.10
CA GLU A 5 9.97 -2.46 -14.39
C GLU A 5 10.03 -2.23 -12.89
N TYR A 6 11.17 -1.73 -12.38
CA TYR A 6 11.34 -1.37 -10.99
C TYR A 6 10.41 -0.22 -10.62
N SER A 7 10.58 0.99 -11.17
CA SER A 7 9.65 2.08 -10.88
C SER A 7 9.25 2.88 -12.12
N TRP A 8 7.97 3.26 -12.14
CA TRP A 8 7.41 4.18 -13.12
C TRP A 8 7.67 5.64 -12.75
N ASN A 9 7.99 5.89 -11.48
CA ASN A 9 8.42 7.18 -11.01
C ASN A 9 9.92 7.35 -11.30
N GLU A 10 10.28 8.45 -11.96
CA GLU A 10 11.66 8.72 -12.37
C GLU A 10 12.61 8.88 -11.17
N TRP A 11 12.15 9.53 -10.10
CA TRP A 11 12.97 9.74 -8.90
C TRP A 11 13.30 8.40 -8.21
N GLU A 12 12.33 7.51 -8.04
CA GLU A 12 12.57 6.17 -7.46
C GLU A 12 13.45 5.32 -8.38
N ARG A 13 13.26 5.43 -9.69
CA ARG A 13 14.08 4.72 -10.68
C ARG A 13 15.54 5.15 -10.65
N ASN A 14 15.80 6.45 -10.57
CA ASN A 14 17.16 6.97 -10.49
C ASN A 14 17.88 6.49 -9.22
N ARG A 15 17.17 6.44 -8.08
CA ARG A 15 17.74 5.85 -6.84
C ARG A 15 18.07 4.37 -7.00
N TYR A 16 17.22 3.60 -7.67
CA TYR A 16 17.49 2.20 -7.97
C TYR A 16 18.71 2.00 -8.86
N ILE A 17 18.82 2.79 -9.93
CA ILE A 17 19.99 2.78 -10.84
C ILE A 17 21.27 3.09 -10.07
N ASN A 18 21.23 4.04 -9.14
CA ASN A 18 22.40 4.44 -8.36
C ASN A 18 22.74 3.51 -7.18
N GLY A 19 21.89 2.52 -6.87
CA GLY A 19 22.05 1.69 -5.67
C GLY A 19 21.70 2.39 -4.36
N ASP A 20 20.98 3.52 -4.42
CA ASP A 20 20.63 4.37 -3.27
C ASP A 20 19.28 4.00 -2.62
N VAL A 21 18.74 2.83 -2.95
CA VAL A 21 17.47 2.34 -2.39
C VAL A 21 17.73 1.89 -0.95
N LYS A 22 17.09 2.57 0.00
CA LYS A 22 17.21 2.29 1.42
C LYS A 22 16.20 1.22 1.83
N VAL A 23 16.70 0.06 2.27
CA VAL A 23 15.89 -1.03 2.84
C VAL A 23 16.45 -1.39 4.22
N PRO A 24 15.67 -1.25 5.32
CA PRO A 24 14.28 -0.83 5.33
C PRO A 24 14.12 0.68 5.13
N SER A 25 13.05 1.10 4.46
CA SER A 25 12.65 2.50 4.38
C SER A 25 12.24 3.02 5.76
N GLU A 26 12.29 4.34 5.93
CA GLU A 26 11.81 4.98 7.15
C GLU A 26 10.29 4.91 7.27
N TYR A 27 9.81 4.63 8.48
CA TYR A 27 8.39 4.75 8.80
C TYR A 27 7.90 6.17 8.52
N LYS A 28 6.79 6.30 7.78
CA LYS A 28 6.11 7.58 7.54
C LYS A 28 5.04 7.89 8.59
N ILE A 29 4.80 6.96 9.51
CA ILE A 29 3.84 7.08 10.60
C ILE A 29 4.39 6.44 11.88
N LYS A 30 3.86 6.85 13.02
CA LYS A 30 4.21 6.24 14.31
C LYS A 30 3.39 4.96 14.55
N VAL A 31 4.07 3.82 14.63
CA VAL A 31 3.51 2.50 14.95
C VAL A 31 4.46 1.72 15.87
N THR A 32 3.91 0.88 16.75
CA THR A 32 4.64 -0.16 17.50
C THR A 32 4.68 -1.46 16.70
N ASP A 33 5.76 -1.68 15.97
CA ASP A 33 5.87 -2.76 14.98
C ASP A 33 6.91 -3.82 15.39
N ILE A 34 7.07 -4.85 14.55
CA ILE A 34 8.15 -5.84 14.64
C ILE A 34 9.14 -5.56 13.50
N PRO A 35 10.24 -4.83 13.75
CA PRO A 35 11.13 -4.33 12.71
C PRO A 35 11.68 -5.41 11.77
N GLN A 36 11.97 -6.59 12.30
CA GLN A 36 12.48 -7.73 11.53
C GLN A 36 11.45 -8.20 10.49
N LYS A 37 10.16 -8.23 10.86
CA LYS A 37 9.07 -8.64 9.97
C LYS A 37 8.77 -7.58 8.91
N ARG A 38 8.85 -6.29 9.26
CA ARG A 38 8.74 -5.22 8.26
C ARG A 38 9.89 -5.28 7.26
N LEU A 39 11.12 -5.49 7.72
CA LEU A 39 12.29 -5.66 6.86
C LEU A 39 12.13 -6.88 5.94
N GLU A 40 11.66 -8.01 6.47
CA GLU A 40 11.37 -9.22 5.69
C GLU A 40 10.36 -8.92 4.57
N LEU A 41 9.25 -8.26 4.91
CA LEU A 41 8.25 -7.84 3.92
C LEU A 41 8.85 -6.94 2.84
N GLU A 42 9.58 -5.89 3.24
CA GLU A 42 10.12 -4.91 2.31
C GLU A 42 11.13 -5.54 1.35
N LYS A 43 11.96 -6.48 1.83
CA LYS A 43 12.87 -7.27 0.97
C LYS A 43 12.14 -8.13 -0.07
N LEU A 44 10.96 -8.66 0.26
CA LEU A 44 10.15 -9.41 -0.70
C LEU A 44 9.53 -8.48 -1.74
N LEU A 45 8.99 -7.34 -1.30
CA LEU A 45 8.41 -6.36 -2.21
C LEU A 45 9.45 -5.79 -3.16
N GLU A 46 10.68 -5.56 -2.73
CA GLU A 46 11.75 -5.05 -3.60
C GLU A 46 12.10 -5.95 -4.78
N GLN A 47 11.75 -7.24 -4.71
CA GLN A 47 11.91 -8.18 -5.81
C GLN A 47 10.76 -8.11 -6.83
N LEU A 48 9.62 -7.50 -6.48
CA LEU A 48 8.44 -7.39 -7.34
C LEU A 48 8.50 -6.19 -8.30
N PRO A 49 8.09 -6.35 -9.57
CA PRO A 49 7.87 -5.22 -10.48
C PRO A 49 6.85 -4.22 -9.93
N HIS A 50 6.94 -2.94 -10.33
CA HIS A 50 6.08 -1.87 -9.81
C HIS A 50 4.59 -2.22 -9.89
N LYS A 51 4.20 -2.78 -11.04
CA LYS A 51 2.82 -3.23 -11.28
C LYS A 51 2.34 -4.21 -10.22
N GLU A 52 3.20 -5.14 -9.83
CA GLU A 52 2.86 -6.20 -8.88
C GLU A 52 2.93 -5.73 -7.43
N ILE A 53 3.85 -4.83 -7.09
CA ILE A 53 3.79 -4.10 -5.81
C ILE A 53 2.44 -3.39 -5.68
N ALA A 54 2.01 -2.69 -6.73
CA ALA A 54 0.78 -1.92 -6.67
C ALA A 54 -0.44 -2.83 -6.51
N ARG A 55 -0.49 -3.94 -7.24
CA ARG A 55 -1.54 -4.96 -7.09
C ARG A 55 -1.53 -5.57 -5.69
N TRP A 56 -0.35 -5.92 -5.17
CA TRP A 56 -0.20 -6.44 -3.82
C TRP A 56 -0.73 -5.46 -2.77
N ALA A 57 -0.43 -4.16 -2.91
CA ALA A 57 -0.87 -3.14 -1.97
C ALA A 57 -2.39 -3.03 -1.93
N VAL A 58 -3.06 -3.03 -3.09
CA VAL A 58 -4.53 -2.99 -3.18
C VAL A 58 -5.13 -4.28 -2.61
N GLU A 59 -4.57 -5.45 -2.93
CA GLU A 59 -5.05 -6.73 -2.40
C GLU A 59 -4.94 -6.78 -0.87
N ASN A 60 -3.83 -6.31 -0.31
CA ASN A 60 -3.64 -6.19 1.13
C ASN A 60 -4.66 -5.22 1.76
N ALA A 61 -4.92 -4.08 1.11
CA ALA A 61 -5.81 -3.03 1.61
C ALA A 61 -7.28 -3.43 1.64
N ARG A 62 -7.73 -4.34 0.77
CA ARG A 62 -9.14 -4.75 0.68
C ARG A 62 -9.73 -5.22 2.00
N ARG A 63 -8.94 -5.90 2.83
CA ARG A 63 -9.36 -6.43 4.14
C ARG A 63 -9.76 -5.35 5.15
N PHE A 64 -9.36 -4.10 4.90
CA PHE A 64 -9.64 -2.97 5.77
C PHE A 64 -10.79 -2.11 5.24
N ILE A 65 -11.38 -2.42 4.06
CA ILE A 65 -12.49 -1.62 3.51
C ILE A 65 -13.72 -1.65 4.43
N GLU A 66 -13.98 -2.79 5.08
CA GLU A 66 -15.09 -2.94 6.04
C GLU A 66 -14.92 -2.08 7.30
N ASP A 67 -13.68 -1.72 7.64
CA ASP A 67 -13.38 -0.86 8.79
C ASP A 67 -13.64 0.64 8.50
N ILE A 68 -13.86 0.99 7.23
CA ILE A 68 -14.20 2.36 6.83
C ILE A 68 -15.69 2.57 7.10
N GLU A 69 -16.02 3.65 7.83
CA GLU A 69 -17.37 4.12 8.08
C GLU A 69 -18.21 4.16 6.80
N ASN A 70 -19.50 3.84 6.93
CA ASN A 70 -20.39 3.82 5.78
C ASN A 70 -20.79 5.26 5.40
N PHE A 71 -20.27 5.73 4.27
CA PHE A 71 -20.68 6.99 3.65
C PHE A 71 -21.56 6.70 2.45
N ALA A 72 -22.54 7.57 2.15
CA ALA A 72 -23.46 7.35 1.03
C ALA A 72 -22.79 7.16 -0.33
N ASP A 73 -21.57 7.70 -0.50
CA ASP A 73 -20.75 7.67 -1.71
C ASP A 73 -19.49 6.79 -1.56
N LYS A 74 -19.35 6.01 -0.46
CA LYS A 74 -18.18 5.18 -0.20
C LYS A 74 -17.94 4.21 -1.36
N GLU A 75 -18.95 3.44 -1.74
CA GLU A 75 -18.85 2.42 -2.78
C GLU A 75 -18.49 3.04 -4.14
N SER A 76 -19.10 4.18 -4.48
CA SER A 76 -18.78 4.92 -5.71
C SER A 76 -17.33 5.41 -5.74
N ILE A 77 -16.81 5.94 -4.62
CA ILE A 77 -15.40 6.34 -4.50
C ILE A 77 -14.47 5.14 -4.67
N LEU A 78 -14.79 4.00 -4.05
CA LEU A 78 -13.97 2.78 -4.17
C LEU A 78 -13.95 2.28 -5.63
N GLU A 79 -15.10 2.23 -6.29
CA GLU A 79 -15.21 1.79 -7.68
C GLU A 79 -14.44 2.72 -8.64
N GLU A 80 -14.66 4.04 -8.54
CA GLU A 80 -14.01 5.02 -9.41
C GLU A 80 -12.48 4.95 -9.27
N THR A 81 -11.99 4.94 -8.02
CA THR A 81 -10.55 4.94 -7.75
C THR A 81 -9.88 3.61 -8.14
N LEU A 82 -10.57 2.47 -7.99
CA LEU A 82 -10.09 1.18 -8.51
C LEU A 82 -10.06 1.15 -10.03
N ASN A 83 -11.04 1.72 -10.71
CA ASN A 83 -11.07 1.79 -12.16
C ASN A 83 -9.88 2.61 -12.70
N VAL A 84 -9.64 3.80 -12.13
CA VAL A 84 -8.47 4.64 -12.46
C VAL A 84 -7.18 3.88 -12.19
N PHE A 85 -7.08 3.19 -11.04
CA PHE A 85 -5.93 2.36 -10.71
C PHE A 85 -5.68 1.26 -11.77
N GLN A 86 -6.69 0.51 -12.19
CA GLN A 86 -6.52 -0.53 -13.22
C GLN A 86 -6.07 0.06 -14.57
N GLN A 87 -6.69 1.17 -14.99
CA GLN A 87 -6.28 1.87 -16.20
C GLN A 87 -4.82 2.33 -16.12
N ARG A 88 -4.33 2.70 -14.94
CA ARG A 88 -2.91 3.04 -14.74
C ARG A 88 -2.01 1.81 -14.93
N LEU A 89 -2.38 0.66 -14.36
CA LEU A 89 -1.62 -0.59 -14.52
C LEU A 89 -1.54 -1.08 -15.98
N GLU A 90 -2.47 -0.61 -16.81
CA GLU A 90 -2.56 -0.89 -18.25
C GLU A 90 -1.88 0.20 -19.11
N GLY A 91 -1.33 1.24 -18.49
CA GLY A 91 -0.68 2.35 -19.20
C GLY A 91 -1.65 3.30 -19.92
N LYS A 92 -2.96 3.22 -19.64
CA LYS A 92 -4.00 4.01 -20.32
C LYS A 92 -4.15 5.43 -19.77
N ILE A 93 -3.67 5.68 -18.55
CA ILE A 93 -3.75 6.99 -17.90
C ILE A 93 -2.41 7.47 -17.35
N SER A 94 -2.33 8.78 -17.18
CA SER A 94 -1.17 9.46 -16.62
C SER A 94 -1.02 9.25 -15.11
N ALA A 95 0.19 9.49 -14.59
CA ALA A 95 0.42 9.55 -13.15
C ALA A 95 -0.39 10.67 -12.49
N TYR A 96 -0.60 11.79 -13.19
CA TYR A 96 -1.43 12.90 -12.69
C TYR A 96 -2.87 12.47 -12.42
N GLN A 97 -3.51 11.79 -13.37
CA GLN A 97 -4.87 11.26 -13.19
C GLN A 97 -4.95 10.26 -12.03
N LEU A 98 -3.94 9.39 -11.88
CA LEU A 98 -3.87 8.51 -10.72
C LEU A 98 -3.76 9.29 -9.40
N CYS A 99 -2.94 10.35 -9.34
CA CYS A 99 -2.82 11.17 -8.14
C CYS A 99 -4.16 11.80 -7.75
N GLN A 100 -4.99 12.23 -8.73
CA GLN A 100 -6.34 12.71 -8.47
C GLN A 100 -7.23 11.62 -7.85
N ALA A 101 -7.18 10.38 -8.34
CA ALA A 101 -7.88 9.26 -7.72
C ALA A 101 -7.34 8.95 -6.30
N GLY A 102 -6.03 9.08 -6.06
CA GLY A 102 -5.46 8.97 -4.72
C GLY A 102 -6.01 10.05 -3.77
N PHE A 103 -6.18 11.29 -4.24
CA PHE A 103 -6.80 12.36 -3.47
C PHE A 103 -8.28 12.08 -3.19
N LEU A 104 -9.02 11.58 -4.18
CA LEU A 104 -10.41 11.16 -4.03
C LEU A 104 -10.55 10.05 -2.98
N ALA A 105 -9.75 8.99 -3.08
CA ALA A 105 -9.71 7.90 -2.09
C ALA A 105 -9.42 8.44 -0.67
N ASN A 106 -8.52 9.41 -0.54
CA ASN A 106 -8.16 10.01 0.74
C ASN A 106 -9.28 10.88 1.36
N THR A 107 -10.32 11.24 0.60
CA THR A 107 -11.48 11.94 1.17
C THR A 107 -12.24 11.08 2.18
N LEU A 108 -12.25 9.74 2.01
CA LEU A 108 -12.81 8.80 2.98
C LEU A 108 -12.14 8.96 4.35
N SER A 109 -10.80 9.12 4.37
CA SER A 109 -10.05 9.36 5.60
C SER A 109 -10.38 10.71 6.23
N LYS A 110 -10.51 11.76 5.42
CA LYS A 110 -10.83 13.12 5.89
C LYS A 110 -12.24 13.21 6.49
N ARG A 111 -13.18 12.39 6.01
CA ARG A 111 -14.58 12.37 6.46
C ARG A 111 -14.82 11.43 7.65
N SER A 112 -13.88 10.53 7.91
CA SER A 112 -13.97 9.56 8.99
C SER A 112 -13.95 10.24 10.36
N LYS A 113 -14.87 9.85 11.24
CA LYS A 113 -14.92 10.30 12.63
C LYS A 113 -14.12 9.40 13.55
N ALA A 114 -14.26 8.08 13.40
CA ALA A 114 -13.48 7.11 14.14
C ALA A 114 -12.05 6.99 13.58
N ASP A 115 -11.06 6.88 14.48
CA ASP A 115 -9.66 6.70 14.08
C ASP A 115 -9.46 5.40 13.28
N ILE A 116 -10.12 4.30 13.66
CA ILE A 116 -10.07 3.04 12.90
C ILE A 116 -10.45 3.27 11.44
N SER A 117 -11.60 3.92 11.19
CA SER A 117 -12.06 4.26 9.84
C SER A 117 -11.09 5.16 9.10
N LYS A 118 -10.61 6.22 9.78
CA LYS A 118 -9.65 7.17 9.21
C LYS A 118 -8.38 6.49 8.74
N PHE A 119 -7.84 5.56 9.53
CA PHE A 119 -6.61 4.84 9.19
C PHE A 119 -6.85 3.71 8.19
N ALA A 120 -7.98 3.00 8.27
CA ALA A 120 -8.40 2.03 7.26
C ALA A 120 -8.52 2.67 5.86
N ALA A 121 -9.13 3.85 5.79
CA ALA A 121 -9.19 4.63 4.56
C ALA A 121 -7.81 5.06 4.05
N ARG A 122 -6.82 5.27 4.94
CA ARG A 122 -5.43 5.56 4.54
C ARG A 122 -4.70 4.33 4.04
N VAL A 123 -4.99 3.13 4.56
CA VAL A 123 -4.50 1.87 3.97
C VAL A 123 -4.88 1.84 2.50
N TYR A 124 -6.17 2.05 2.21
CA TYR A 124 -6.71 2.06 0.85
C TYR A 124 -6.14 3.17 -0.03
N ALA A 125 -6.15 4.43 0.43
CA ALA A 125 -5.67 5.55 -0.37
C ALA A 125 -4.18 5.44 -0.73
N GLN A 126 -3.34 4.95 0.20
CA GLN A 126 -1.93 4.69 -0.07
C GLN A 126 -1.73 3.50 -1.02
N ALA A 127 -2.59 2.48 -0.94
CA ALA A 127 -2.57 1.38 -1.90
C ALA A 127 -2.89 1.87 -3.32
N ILE A 128 -3.86 2.77 -3.52
CA ILE A 128 -4.11 3.39 -4.83
C ILE A 128 -2.91 4.22 -5.29
N ALA A 129 -2.33 5.03 -4.40
CA ALA A 129 -1.16 5.84 -4.70
C ALA A 129 0.10 5.02 -5.03
N SER A 130 0.15 3.72 -4.69
CA SER A 130 1.28 2.85 -5.02
C SER A 130 1.48 2.62 -6.52
N ALA A 131 0.48 2.88 -7.36
CA ALA A 131 0.65 2.89 -8.82
C ALA A 131 1.27 4.21 -9.35
N HIS A 132 1.59 5.16 -8.46
CA HIS A 132 2.37 6.37 -8.76
C HIS A 132 3.81 6.18 -8.31
N MET A 133 4.01 5.82 -7.04
CA MET A 133 5.31 5.57 -6.42
C MET A 133 5.26 4.28 -5.60
N ARG A 134 6.24 3.40 -5.76
CA ARG A 134 6.33 2.10 -5.08
C ARG A 134 6.28 2.25 -3.57
N GLY A 135 6.95 3.28 -3.04
CA GLY A 135 7.06 3.52 -1.60
C GLY A 135 5.70 3.62 -0.88
N HIS A 136 4.63 4.01 -1.57
CA HIS A 136 3.29 4.06 -0.97
C HIS A 136 2.76 2.67 -0.57
N ALA A 137 3.26 1.58 -1.15
CA ALA A 137 2.88 0.22 -0.73
C ALA A 137 3.33 -0.08 0.70
N MET A 138 4.58 0.25 1.06
CA MET A 138 5.07 0.12 2.44
C MET A 138 4.31 1.05 3.40
N VAL A 139 3.98 2.27 2.97
CA VAL A 139 3.17 3.19 3.79
C VAL A 139 1.75 2.65 4.02
N SER A 140 1.11 2.07 3.00
CA SER A 140 -0.19 1.40 3.13
C SER A 140 -0.13 0.24 4.13
N SER A 141 0.91 -0.58 4.03
CA SER A 141 1.19 -1.69 4.94
C SER A 141 1.42 -1.23 6.40
N ASP A 142 2.14 -0.13 6.61
CA ASP A 142 2.33 0.44 7.94
C ASP A 142 1.00 0.98 8.51
N TYR A 143 0.14 1.57 7.68
CA TYR A 143 -1.21 1.96 8.10
C TYR A 143 -2.08 0.76 8.49
N ALA A 144 -1.91 -0.39 7.84
CA ALA A 144 -2.62 -1.60 8.23
C ALA A 144 -2.23 -2.03 9.65
N ILE A 145 -0.93 -1.96 10.00
CA ILE A 145 -0.47 -2.16 11.38
C ILE A 145 -1.09 -1.15 12.34
N LYS A 146 -1.23 0.11 11.93
CA LYS A 146 -1.91 1.12 12.75
C LYS A 146 -3.37 0.77 13.02
N VAL A 147 -4.10 0.24 12.04
CA VAL A 147 -5.49 -0.23 12.23
C VAL A 147 -5.54 -1.39 13.23
N ILE A 148 -4.64 -2.37 13.10
CA ILE A 148 -4.55 -3.49 14.04
C ILE A 148 -4.27 -3.01 15.47
N GLN A 149 -3.36 -2.06 15.66
CA GLN A 149 -3.11 -1.47 16.99
C GLN A 149 -4.29 -0.69 17.55
N LEU A 150 -5.17 -0.14 16.71
CA LEU A 150 -6.35 0.55 17.21
C LEU A 150 -7.43 -0.44 17.65
N LYS A 151 -7.51 -1.60 16.99
CA LYS A 151 -8.39 -2.71 17.38
C LYS A 151 -7.86 -3.43 18.62
N ASP A 152 -6.55 -3.63 18.71
CA ASP A 152 -5.88 -4.42 19.75
C ASP A 152 -4.64 -3.67 20.34
N PRO A 153 -4.82 -2.62 21.16
CA PRO A 153 -3.76 -1.65 21.52
C PRO A 153 -2.55 -2.14 22.31
N LYS A 154 -2.54 -3.40 22.73
CA LYS A 154 -1.45 -4.00 23.53
C LYS A 154 -1.02 -5.37 23.03
N ASP A 155 -1.54 -5.80 21.89
CA ASP A 155 -1.33 -7.14 21.38
C ASP A 155 -0.30 -7.13 20.24
N LEU A 156 0.96 -7.35 20.60
CA LEU A 156 2.04 -7.49 19.62
C LEU A 156 1.90 -8.77 18.79
N ASP A 157 1.18 -9.79 19.27
CA ASP A 157 0.90 -10.98 18.48
C ASP A 157 -0.06 -10.67 17.33
N ARG A 158 -1.03 -9.77 17.52
CA ARG A 158 -1.89 -9.28 16.42
C ARG A 158 -1.08 -8.55 15.35
N VAL A 159 -0.11 -7.73 15.76
CA VAL A 159 0.83 -7.06 14.84
C VAL A 159 1.67 -8.10 14.08
N ARG A 160 2.18 -9.11 14.77
CA ARG A 160 2.94 -10.22 14.18
C ARG A 160 2.13 -10.98 13.13
N VAL A 161 0.90 -11.37 13.48
CA VAL A 161 -0.02 -12.09 12.59
C VAL A 161 -0.32 -11.26 11.34
N GLU A 162 -0.53 -9.94 11.48
CA GLU A 162 -0.77 -9.09 10.31
C GLU A 162 0.47 -8.97 9.41
N ARG A 163 1.67 -8.84 9.98
CA ARG A 163 2.91 -8.86 9.19
C ARG A 163 3.12 -10.21 8.48
N GLU A 164 2.87 -11.32 9.15
CA GLU A 164 2.95 -12.66 8.56
C GLU A 164 1.98 -12.81 7.38
N ARG A 165 0.75 -12.28 7.50
CA ARG A 165 -0.20 -12.24 6.38
C ARG A 165 0.29 -11.40 5.20
N GLN A 166 0.86 -10.22 5.47
CA GLN A 166 1.41 -9.35 4.43
C GLN A 166 2.58 -10.02 3.70
N ILE A 167 3.46 -10.69 4.44
CA ILE A 167 4.59 -11.48 3.93
C ILE A 167 4.09 -12.64 3.08
N SER A 168 3.14 -13.43 3.57
CA SER A 168 2.55 -14.55 2.82
C SER A 168 1.95 -14.08 1.50
N LEU A 169 1.22 -12.95 1.52
CA LEU A 169 0.68 -12.37 0.30
C LEU A 169 1.80 -11.93 -0.66
N ALA A 170 2.88 -11.31 -0.16
CA ALA A 170 4.01 -10.93 -1.00
C ALA A 170 4.71 -12.14 -1.65
N GLN A 171 4.86 -13.24 -0.90
CA GLN A 171 5.39 -14.51 -1.41
C GLN A 171 4.52 -15.09 -2.52
N ASP A 172 3.19 -15.01 -2.39
CA ASP A 172 2.27 -15.49 -3.44
C ASP A 172 2.35 -14.66 -4.72
N PHE A 173 2.63 -13.36 -4.60
CA PHE A 173 2.92 -12.51 -5.76
C PHE A 173 4.27 -12.87 -6.40
N LEU A 174 5.31 -13.15 -5.61
CA LEU A 174 6.62 -13.57 -6.14
C LEU A 174 6.53 -14.87 -6.94
N LYS A 175 5.81 -15.87 -6.41
CA LYS A 175 5.55 -17.12 -7.14
C LYS A 175 4.87 -16.89 -8.48
N LYS A 176 3.92 -15.94 -8.55
CA LYS A 176 3.19 -15.59 -9.79
C LYS A 176 4.09 -14.93 -10.85
N VAL A 177 5.12 -14.20 -10.44
CA VAL A 177 6.08 -13.57 -11.36
C VAL A 177 7.31 -14.45 -11.67
N GLY A 178 7.32 -15.71 -11.21
CA GLY A 178 8.35 -16.69 -11.54
C GLY A 178 9.61 -16.63 -10.65
N TYR A 179 9.47 -16.14 -9.42
CA TYR A 179 10.50 -16.18 -8.38
C TYR A 179 10.21 -17.25 -7.32
#